data_AF-A0A5C6BXY9-F1
#
_entry.id   AF-A0A5C6BXY9-F1
#
_cell.length_a   1.000
_cell.length_b   1.000
_cell.length_c   1.000
_cell.angle_alpha   90.00
_cell.angle_beta   90.00
_cell.angle_gamma   90.00
#
_symmetry.space_group_name_H-M   'P 1'
#
loop_
_entity.id
_entity.type
_entity.pdbx_description
1 polymer ?
#
loop_
_entity_poly.entity_id
_entity_poly.type
_entity_poly.pdbx_seq_one_letter_code
_entity_poly.pdbx_strand_id
1 'polypeptide(L)'
;MRGVDLVARVHHLRKVDFRRGLKQGDLDQLVVDRTPQQLKWMSAAEYATFPDIIFVRHLKYKVEQRGFRTREITLATTLLDSEPLRG
;
A
#
# COMPACT_ATOMS: atom_id res chain seq x y z
N MET A 1 12.55 1.73 10.71
CA MET A 1 11.33 2.47 10.33
C MET A 1 11.00 3.45 11.45
N ARG A 2 10.83 4.74 11.16
CA ARG A 2 10.18 5.65 12.12
C ARG A 2 8.76 5.12 12.29
N GLY A 3 8.30 4.83 13.51
CA GLY A 3 7.05 4.11 13.83
C GLY A 3 5.77 4.83 13.37
N VAL A 4 5.63 5.00 12.06
CA VAL A 4 4.54 5.66 11.36
C VAL A 4 4.09 4.72 10.26
N ASP A 5 2.80 4.47 10.23
CA ASP A 5 2.16 3.73 9.16
C ASP A 5 1.55 4.65 8.11
N LEU A 6 1.58 4.19 6.86
CA LEU A 6 0.96 4.87 5.73
C LEU A 6 -0.29 4.11 5.28
N VAL A 7 -1.35 4.86 5.02
CA VAL A 7 -2.51 4.39 4.23
C VAL A 7 -2.75 5.40 3.13
N ALA A 8 -2.67 4.96 1.88
CA ALA A 8 -2.90 5.83 0.74
C ALA A 8 -3.72 5.12 -0.35
N ARG A 9 -4.45 5.89 -1.15
CA ARG A 9 -5.00 5.36 -2.40
C ARG A 9 -3.84 5.07 -3.36
N VAL A 10 -3.89 3.92 -4.03
CA VAL A 10 -2.95 3.60 -5.08
C VAL A 10 -3.00 4.67 -6.18
N HIS A 11 -1.83 5.15 -6.59
CA HIS A 11 -1.73 6.11 -7.68
C HIS A 11 -2.41 5.56 -8.94
N HIS A 12 -3.25 6.36 -9.60
CA HIS A 12 -4.12 5.91 -10.70
C HIS A 12 -3.37 5.26 -11.88
N LEU A 13 -2.10 5.58 -12.10
CA LEU A 13 -1.26 4.95 -13.13
C LEU A 13 -0.67 3.59 -12.71
N ARG A 14 -0.66 3.24 -11.42
CA ARG A 14 -0.20 1.93 -10.96
C ARG A 14 -1.29 0.90 -11.18
N LYS A 15 -1.01 -0.08 -12.05
CA LYS A 15 -1.86 -1.25 -12.24
C LYS A 15 -1.62 -2.25 -11.11
N VAL A 16 -2.68 -2.57 -10.36
CA VAL A 16 -2.63 -3.59 -9.31
C VAL A 16 -3.29 -4.86 -9.84
N ASP A 17 -2.51 -5.94 -9.91
CA ASP A 17 -3.01 -7.29 -10.20
C ASP A 17 -3.01 -8.08 -8.89
N PHE A 18 -4.20 -8.44 -8.40
CA PHE A 18 -4.40 -9.16 -7.14
C PHE A 18 -3.99 -10.63 -7.17
N ARG A 19 -3.48 -11.11 -8.30
CA ARG A 19 -3.04 -12.50 -8.49
C ARG A 19 -1.53 -12.68 -8.36
N ARG A 20 -0.77 -11.59 -8.15
CA ARG A 20 0.70 -11.58 -8.21
C ARG A 20 1.38 -11.43 -6.84
N GLY A 21 0.65 -11.01 -5.82
CA GLY A 21 1.13 -10.91 -4.44
C GLY A 21 0.82 -12.14 -3.60
N LEU A 22 1.30 -12.11 -2.36
CA LEU A 22 0.92 -13.07 -1.33
C LEU A 22 -0.51 -12.77 -0.87
N LYS A 23 -1.46 -13.64 -1.23
CA LYS A 23 -2.88 -13.46 -0.89
C LYS A 23 -3.09 -13.42 0.63
N GLN A 24 -3.81 -12.41 1.11
CA GLN A 24 -4.27 -12.28 2.50
C GLN A 24 -5.79 -12.46 2.61
N GLY A 25 -6.51 -12.36 1.49
CA GLY A 25 -7.96 -12.47 1.41
C GLY A 25 -8.42 -12.15 -0.02
N ASP A 26 -9.72 -12.01 -0.22
CA ASP A 26 -10.23 -11.62 -1.53
C ASP A 26 -9.95 -10.15 -1.81
N LEU A 27 -9.30 -9.88 -2.95
CA LEU A 27 -8.80 -8.56 -3.33
C LEU A 27 -7.91 -7.92 -2.24
N ASP A 28 -7.13 -8.77 -1.57
CA ASP A 28 -6.22 -8.42 -0.49
C ASP A 28 -4.91 -9.21 -0.64
N GLN A 29 -3.79 -8.51 -0.76
CA GLN A 29 -2.49 -9.11 -0.97
C GLN A 29 -1.35 -8.30 -0.35
N LEU A 30 -0.31 -8.99 0.08
CA LEU A 30 0.99 -8.41 0.36
C LEU A 30 1.87 -8.45 -0.89
N VAL A 31 2.54 -7.34 -1.18
CA VAL A 31 3.53 -7.24 -2.26
C VAL A 31 4.82 -6.65 -1.71
N VAL A 32 5.89 -6.82 -2.47
CA VAL A 32 7.19 -6.21 -2.20
C VAL A 32 7.41 -5.07 -3.18
N ASP A 33 7.56 -3.86 -2.66
CA ASP A 33 8.01 -2.70 -3.42
C ASP A 33 9.50 -2.50 -3.20
N ARG A 34 10.23 -2.18 -4.27
CA ARG A 34 11.63 -1.76 -4.18
C ARG A 34 11.69 -0.28 -3.87
N THR A 35 12.59 0.11 -2.99
CA THR A 35 12.87 1.52 -2.74
C THR A 35 13.35 2.17 -4.05
N PRO A 36 12.75 3.30 -4.45
CA PRO A 36 13.12 3.98 -5.69
C PRO A 36 14.53 4.54 -5.55
N GLN A 37 15.23 4.73 -6.68
CA GLN A 37 16.56 5.33 -6.69
C GLN A 37 16.59 6.67 -5.94
N GLN A 38 17.75 6.97 -5.33
CA GLN A 38 17.98 8.20 -4.58
C GLN A 38 17.44 9.44 -5.31
N LEU A 39 16.59 10.19 -4.62
CA LEU A 39 16.01 11.43 -5.12
C LEU A 39 16.94 12.62 -4.83
N LYS A 40 16.90 13.64 -5.69
CA LYS A 40 17.80 14.82 -5.64
C LYS A 40 17.77 15.61 -4.33
N TRP A 41 16.67 15.55 -3.59
CA TRP A 41 16.48 16.33 -2.36
C TRP A 41 17.15 15.71 -1.13
N MET A 42 17.70 14.49 -1.25
CA MET A 42 18.23 13.71 -0.14
C MET A 42 19.70 13.33 -0.36
N SER A 43 20.50 13.31 0.70
CA SER A 43 21.90 12.88 0.64
C SER A 43 22.04 11.36 0.47
N ALA A 44 23.21 10.91 0.00
CA ALA A 44 23.46 9.47 -0.21
C ALA A 44 23.47 8.71 1.12
N ALA A 45 23.98 9.35 2.18
CA ALA A 45 24.00 8.78 3.52
C ALA A 45 22.57 8.58 4.08
N GLU A 46 21.68 9.57 3.91
CA GLU A 46 20.27 9.42 4.29
C GLU A 46 19.58 8.34 3.47
N TYR A 47 19.81 8.31 2.15
CA TYR A 47 19.24 7.28 1.27
C TYR A 47 19.66 5.86 1.66
N ALA A 48 20.92 5.67 2.07
CA ALA A 48 21.43 4.37 2.53
C ALA A 48 20.76 3.87 3.83
N THR A 49 20.03 4.71 4.56
CA THR A 49 19.26 4.28 5.73
C THR A 49 17.92 3.62 5.39
N PHE A 50 17.45 3.77 4.15
CA PHE A 50 16.20 3.16 3.70
C PHE A 50 16.43 1.67 3.39
N PRO A 51 15.47 0.81 3.71
CA PRO A 51 15.56 -0.59 3.32
C PRO A 51 15.50 -0.71 1.78
N ASP A 52 16.14 -1.73 1.21
CA ASP A 52 16.08 -1.97 -0.25
C ASP A 52 14.67 -2.32 -0.74
N ILE A 53 13.89 -2.94 0.14
CA ILE A 53 12.52 -3.37 -0.12
C ILE A 53 11.60 -3.01 1.04
N ILE A 54 10.34 -2.75 0.73
CA ILE A 54 9.28 -2.50 1.70
C ILE A 54 8.11 -3.40 1.35
N PHE A 55 7.55 -4.07 2.36
CA PHE A 55 6.29 -4.78 2.20
C PHE A 55 5.14 -3.77 2.19
N VAL A 56 4.25 -3.93 1.23
CA VAL A 56 3.06 -3.10 1.07
C VAL A 56 1.87 -4.02 0.91
N ARG A 57 0.81 -3.77 1.67
CA ARG A 57 -0.47 -4.44 1.50
C ARG A 57 -1.33 -3.66 0.52
N HIS A 58 -1.81 -4.33 -0.52
CA HIS A 58 -2.82 -3.82 -1.43
C HIS A 58 -4.17 -4.43 -1.10
N LEU A 59 -5.19 -3.58 -1.05
CA LEU A 59 -6.54 -3.99 -0.65
C LEU A 59 -7.57 -3.17 -1.43
N LYS A 60 -8.58 -3.84 -1.98
CA LYS A 60 -9.65 -3.17 -2.74
C LYS A 60 -10.97 -3.21 -1.99
N TYR A 61 -11.56 -2.04 -1.77
CA TYR A 61 -12.88 -1.90 -1.14
C TYR A 61 -13.87 -1.15 -2.02
N LYS A 62 -15.14 -1.53 -1.87
CA LYS A 62 -16.29 -0.75 -2.31
C LYS A 62 -16.67 0.19 -1.17
N VAL A 63 -16.68 1.48 -1.45
CA VAL A 63 -17.15 2.52 -0.54
C VAL A 63 -18.55 2.91 -0.95
N GLU A 64 -19.50 2.62 -0.07
CA GLU A 64 -20.91 2.95 -0.22
C GLU A 64 -21.26 4.06 0.77
N GLN A 65 -21.77 5.17 0.25
CA GLN A 65 -22.22 6.30 1.05
C GLN A 65 -23.56 6.76 0.51
N ARG A 66 -24.59 6.78 1.37
CA ARG A 66 -25.95 7.20 0.97
C ARG A 66 -25.92 8.58 0.31
N GLY A 67 -26.55 8.70 -0.85
CA GLY A 67 -26.56 9.94 -1.65
C GLY A 67 -25.36 10.12 -2.57
N PHE A 68 -24.38 9.19 -2.56
CA PHE A 68 -23.23 9.19 -3.46
C PHE A 68 -23.19 7.91 -4.30
N ARG A 69 -22.59 7.97 -5.48
CA ARG A 69 -22.32 6.76 -6.27
C ARG A 69 -21.29 5.90 -5.55
N THR A 70 -21.53 4.59 -5.51
CA THR A 70 -20.56 3.59 -5.04
C THR A 70 -19.23 3.77 -5.79
N ARG A 71 -18.14 3.78 -5.04
CA ARG A 71 -16.78 3.90 -5.58
C ARG A 71 -15.94 2.70 -5.18
N GLU A 72 -15.16 2.19 -6.12
CA GLU A 72 -14.10 1.22 -5.81
C GLU A 72 -12.78 1.95 -5.60
N ILE A 73 -12.08 1.61 -4.52
CA ILE A 73 -10.79 2.17 -4.18
C ILE A 73 -9.82 1.03 -3.89
N THR A 74 -8.64 1.09 -4.50
CA THR A 74 -7.50 0.27 -4.09
C THR A 74 -6.60 1.10 -3.18
N LEU A 75 -6.32 0.56 -1.99
CA LEU A 75 -5.41 1.13 -1.01
C LEU A 75 -4.05 0.43 -1.09
N ALA A 76 -3.00 1.17 -0.78
CA ALA A 76 -1.66 0.68 -0.47
C ALA A 76 -1.34 1.10 0.98
N THR A 77 -0.91 0.16 1.81
CA THR A 77 -0.62 0.43 3.22
C THR A 77 0.57 -0.37 3.76
N THR A 78 1.24 0.19 4.77
CA THR A 78 2.27 -0.52 5.57
C THR A 78 1.67 -1.30 6.74
N LEU A 79 0.36 -1.22 6.98
CA LEU A 79 -0.36 -2.09 7.91
C LEU A 79 -0.49 -3.49 7.29
N LEU A 80 0.48 -4.36 7.60
CA LEU A 80 0.62 -5.66 6.95
C LEU A 80 -0.34 -6.70 7.52
N ASP A 81 -0.71 -6.56 8.79
CA ASP A 81 -1.56 -7.53 9.48
C ASP A 81 -3.03 -7.35 9.09
N SER A 82 -3.66 -8.47 8.75
CA SER A 82 -5.08 -8.56 8.47
C SER A 82 -5.87 -8.72 9.76
N GLU A 83 -5.79 -7.73 10.67
CA GLU A 83 -6.72 -7.72 11.81
C GLU A 83 -8.12 -7.34 11.32
N PRO A 84 -9.17 -8.14 11.64
CA PRO A 84 -10.52 -7.77 11.27
C PRO A 84 -10.91 -6.46 11.96
N LEU A 85 -11.44 -5.49 11.20
CA LEU A 85 -12.10 -4.33 11.79
C LEU A 85 -13.21 -4.84 12.72
N ARG A 86 -13.07 -4.58 14.03
CA ARG A 86 -14.17 -4.69 14.97
C ARG A 86 -15.10 -3.51 14.70
N GLY A 87 -16.40 -3.82 14.55
CA GLY A 87 -17.44 -2.96 13.97
C GLY A 87 -17.62 -1.60 14.61
#